data_AF-A0A0F9PKY8-F1
#
_entry.id   AF-A0A0F9PKY8-F1
#
_cell.length_a   1.000
_cell.length_b   1.000
_cell.length_c   1.000
_cell.angle_alpha   90.00
_cell.angle_beta   90.00
_cell.angle_gamma   90.00
#
_symmetry.space_group_name_H-M   'P 1'
#
loop_
_entity.id
_entity.type
_entity.pdbx_description
1 polymer ?
#
loop_
_entity_poly.entity_id
_entity_poly.type
_entity_poly.pdbx_seq_one_letter_code
_entity_poly.pdbx_strand_id
1 'polypeptide(L)' 'MRMLEVTQEDIDNGIPRCNDCPIGLALKRTLGGDCITVDDTSVSVGERRILLPSIARLFIKRFDAGLSVKPITFPLE' A
#
# COMPACT_ATOMS: atom_id res chain seq x y z
N MET A 1 -14.82 6.11 7.25
CA MET A 1 -13.74 5.11 7.18
C MET A 1 -13.66 4.63 5.73
N ARG A 2 -12.53 4.81 5.05
CA ARG A 2 -12.38 4.41 3.64
C ARG A 2 -11.60 3.11 3.61
N MET A 3 -12.12 2.10 2.91
CA MET A 3 -11.39 0.84 2.73
C MET A 3 -10.41 0.99 1.58
N LEU A 4 -9.19 0.52 1.76
CA LEU A 4 -8.23 0.31 0.69
C LEU A 4 -8.23 -1.17 0.33
N GLU A 5 -8.32 -1.45 -0.96
CA GLU A 5 -8.19 -2.79 -1.53
C GLU A 5 -6.90 -2.84 -2.35
N VAL A 6 -5.99 -3.74 -1.98
CA VAL A 6 -4.81 -4.08 -2.76
C VAL A 6 -5.15 -5.31 -3.58
N THR A 7 -5.25 -5.14 -4.88
CA THR A 7 -5.69 -6.18 -5.83
C THR A 7 -4.51 -7.01 -6.34
N GLN A 8 -4.81 -8.08 -7.10
CA GLN A 8 -3.76 -8.84 -7.78
C GLN A 8 -3.03 -8.00 -8.84
N GLU A 9 -3.75 -7.11 -9.52
CA GLU A 9 -3.16 -6.18 -10.48
C GLU A 9 -2.15 -5.23 -9.82
N ASP A 10 -2.45 -4.75 -8.61
CA ASP A 10 -1.52 -3.93 -7.82
C ASP A 10 -0.27 -4.73 -7.41
N ILE A 11 -0.42 -6.03 -7.13
CA ILE A 11 0.70 -6.93 -6.80
C ILE A 11 1.57 -7.20 -8.03
N ASP A 12 0.96 -7.50 -9.17
CA ASP A 12 1.65 -7.88 -10.40
C ASP A 12 2.42 -6.71 -11.03
N ASN A 13 1.86 -5.50 -10.92
CA ASN A 13 2.50 -4.28 -11.43
C ASN A 13 3.36 -3.54 -10.38
N GLY A 14 3.26 -3.95 -9.12
CA GLY A 14 3.99 -3.33 -8.01
C GLY A 14 5.48 -3.67 -8.05
N ILE A 15 6.30 -2.73 -7.57
CA ILE A 15 7.73 -2.95 -7.33
C ILE A 15 8.09 -2.52 -5.90
N PRO A 16 9.13 -3.09 -5.26
CA PRO A 16 9.52 -2.74 -3.89
C PRO A 16 10.17 -1.35 -3.84
N ARG A 17 9.38 -0.32 -4.12
CA ARG A 17 9.70 1.11 -4.07
C ARG A 17 8.55 1.86 -3.40
N CYS A 18 8.89 2.93 -2.69
CA CYS A 18 7.99 3.62 -1.77
C CYS A 18 6.67 4.09 -2.41
N ASN A 19 6.65 4.48 -3.68
CA ASN A 19 5.49 5.06 -4.36
C ASN A 19 4.83 4.11 -5.38
N ASP A 20 5.52 3.02 -5.76
CA ASP A 20 5.10 2.08 -6.79
C ASP A 20 4.95 0.64 -6.25
N CYS A 21 4.96 0.47 -4.93
CA CYS A 21 4.59 -0.79 -4.29
C CYS A 21 3.08 -1.04 -4.44
N PRO A 22 2.61 -2.29 -4.24
CA PRO A 22 1.19 -2.61 -4.42
C PRO A 22 0.24 -1.73 -3.59
N ILE A 23 0.63 -1.34 -2.37
CA ILE A 23 -0.14 -0.40 -1.54
C ILE A 23 -0.14 1.00 -2.15
N GLY A 24 1.00 1.45 -2.68
CA GLY A 24 1.11 2.74 -3.37
C GLY A 24 0.23 2.81 -4.61
N LEU A 25 0.23 1.76 -5.44
CA LEU A 25 -0.64 1.65 -6.62
C LEU A 25 -2.13 1.65 -6.22
N ALA A 26 -2.52 0.86 -5.22
CA ALA A 26 -3.88 0.83 -4.70
C ALA A 26 -4.33 2.23 -4.20
N LEU A 27 -3.43 2.97 -3.54
CA LEU A 27 -3.71 4.32 -3.07
C LEU A 27 -3.84 5.33 -4.21
N LYS A 28 -2.95 5.28 -5.22
CA LYS A 28 -3.05 6.12 -6.42
C LYS A 28 -4.40 5.91 -7.11
N ARG A 29 -4.78 4.64 -7.30
CA ARG A 29 -6.07 4.23 -7.88
C ARG A 29 -7.26 4.71 -7.05
N THR A 30 -7.18 4.64 -5.72
CA THR A 30 -8.30 4.95 -4.83
C THR A 30 -8.45 6.45 -4.56
N LEU A 31 -7.35 7.16 -4.36
CA LEU A 31 -7.34 8.56 -3.91
C LEU A 31 -7.09 9.56 -5.05
N GLY A 32 -6.59 9.12 -6.20
CA GLY A 32 -6.40 9.95 -7.39
C GLY A 32 -5.29 11.01 -7.26
N GLY A 33 -4.26 10.76 -6.45
CA GLY A 33 -3.15 11.71 -6.22
C GLY A 33 -1.77 11.09 -6.42
N ASP A 34 -0.82 11.89 -6.89
CA ASP A 34 0.55 11.45 -7.21
C ASP A 34 1.53 11.54 -6.02
N CYS A 35 1.20 12.32 -5.00
CA CYS A 35 2.04 12.51 -3.81
C CYS A 35 1.75 11.44 -2.74
N ILE A 36 2.07 10.18 -3.05
CA ILE A 36 1.96 9.04 -2.12
C ILE A 36 3.35 8.47 -1.86
N THR A 37 3.71 8.37 -0.58
CA THR A 37 4.93 7.68 -0.13
C THR A 37 4.58 6.64 0.92
N VAL A 38 4.83 5.38 0.62
CA VAL A 38 4.62 4.25 1.53
C VAL A 38 5.95 3.90 2.20
N ASP A 39 5.92 3.82 3.54
CA ASP A 39 6.97 3.19 4.34
C ASP A 39 6.45 1.89 4.97
N ASP A 40 7.29 1.19 5.72
CA ASP A 40 6.97 -0.11 6.32
C ASP A 40 5.90 -0.06 7.43
N THR A 41 5.56 1.13 7.92
CA THR A 41 4.64 1.34 9.05
C THR A 41 3.48 2.29 8.76
N SER A 42 3.56 3.08 7.70
CA SER A 42 2.69 4.22 7.45
C SER A 42 2.70 4.61 5.96
N VAL A 43 1.72 5.40 5.59
CA VAL A 43 1.66 6.05 4.28
C VAL A 43 1.49 7.54 4.44
N SER A 44 2.24 8.30 3.65
CA SER A 44 2.08 9.74 3.52
C SER A 44 1.27 10.04 2.26
N VAL A 45 0.15 10.75 2.43
CA VAL A 45 -0.72 11.24 1.36
C VAL A 45 -0.79 12.76 1.47
N GLY A 46 -0.04 13.46 0.61
CA GLY A 46 0.21 14.89 0.79
C GLY A 46 0.87 15.16 2.14
N GLU A 47 0.26 16.03 2.96
CA GLU A 47 0.76 16.37 4.31
C GLU A 47 0.28 15.40 5.41
N ARG A 48 -0.60 14.45 5.08
CA ARG A 48 -1.17 13.53 6.07
C ARG A 48 -0.35 12.25 6.15
N ARG A 49 -0.01 11.84 7.36
CA ARG A 49 0.59 10.53 7.65
C ARG A 49 -0.45 9.62 8.30
N ILE A 50 -0.67 8.46 7.68
CA ILE A 50 -1.64 7.45 8.10
C ILE A 50 -0.89 6.20 8.52
N LEU A 51 -1.14 5.68 9.72
CA LEU A 51 -0.52 4.43 10.18
C LEU A 51 -1.15 3.24 9.47
N LEU A 52 -0.31 2.32 9.00
CA LEU A 52 -0.77 1.10 8.37
C LEU A 52 -1.13 0.05 9.42
N PRO A 53 -2.28 -0.64 9.29
CA PRO A 53 -2.62 -1.74 10.17
C PRO A 53 -1.63 -2.90 10.02
N SER A 54 -1.58 -3.79 11.02
CA SER A 54 -0.65 -4.93 11.05
C SER A 54 -0.69 -5.79 9.77
N ILE A 55 -1.86 -5.97 9.18
CA ILE A 55 -2.03 -6.73 7.92
C ILE A 55 -1.28 -6.07 6.74
N ALA A 56 -1.35 -4.74 6.61
CA ALA A 56 -0.67 -4.00 5.56
C ALA A 56 0.86 -3.99 5.77
N ARG A 57 1.31 -3.84 7.02
CA ARG A 57 2.74 -3.91 7.37
C ARG A 57 3.33 -5.29 7.11
N LEU A 58 2.60 -6.36 7.43
CA LEU A 58 3.01 -7.73 7.13
C LEU A 58 3.06 -7.97 5.61
N PHE A 59 2.09 -7.44 4.88
CA PHE A 59 2.06 -7.51 3.43
C PHE A 59 3.31 -6.86 2.81
N ILE A 60 3.66 -5.63 3.21
CA ILE A 60 4.87 -4.93 2.71
C ILE A 60 6.11 -5.77 2.96
N LYS A 61 6.32 -6.21 4.21
CA LYS A 61 7.49 -7.02 4.58
C LYS A 61 7.63 -8.29 3.75
N ARG A 62 6.51 -8.97 3.45
CA ARG A 62 6.54 -10.18 2.63
C ARG A 62 6.83 -9.86 1.16
N PHE A 63 6.18 -8.85 0.61
CA PHE A 63 6.38 -8.41 -0.77
C PHE A 63 7.84 -7.97 -1.01
N ASP A 64 8.38 -7.12 -0.14
CA ASP A 64 9.75 -6.63 -0.23
C ASP A 64 10.80 -7.73 -0.06
N ALA A 65 10.46 -8.81 0.68
CA ALA A 65 11.29 -9.99 0.81
C ALA A 65 11.19 -10.96 -0.39
N GLY A 66 10.45 -10.60 -1.45
CA GLY A 66 10.23 -11.46 -2.62
C GLY A 66 9.34 -12.68 -2.34
N LEU A 67 8.61 -12.68 -1.22
CA LEU A 67 7.69 -13.76 -0.88
C LEU A 67 6.34 -13.54 -1.54
N SER A 68 5.66 -14.65 -1.88
CA SER A 68 4.29 -14.57 -2.38
C SER A 68 3.36 -13.92 -1.34
N VAL A 69 2.55 -12.99 -1.83
CA VAL A 69 1.48 -12.28 -1.13
C VAL A 69 0.15 -12.51 -1.86
N LYS A 70 -0.96 -12.17 -1.21
CA LYS A 70 -2.32 -12.23 -1.77
C LYS A 70 -2.98 -10.86 -1.65
N PRO A 71 -4.01 -10.56 -2.45
CA PRO A 71 -4.83 -9.38 -2.28
C PRO A 71 -5.29 -9.19 -0.82
N ILE A 72 -5.28 -7.95 -0.35
CA ILE A 72 -5.71 -7.60 1.00
C ILE A 72 -6.64 -6.39 0.98
N THR A 73 -7.50 -6.30 2.00
CA THR A 73 -8.36 -5.13 2.22
C THR A 73 -8.17 -4.65 3.66
N PHE A 74 -8.04 -3.35 3.86
CA PHE A 74 -7.88 -2.77 5.19
C PHE A 74 -8.39 -1.31 5.25
N PRO A 75 -8.77 -0.80 6.44
CA PRO A 75 -9.21 0.59 6.57
C PRO A 75 -8.02 1.57 6.51
N LEU A 76 -8.22 2.68 5.80
CA LEU A 76 -7.40 3.89 5.90
C LEU A 76 -8.03 4.80 6.98
N GLU A 77 -7.30 4.99 8.08
CA GLU A 77 -7.69 5.86 9.20
C GLU A 77 -6.97 7.22 9.14
#